data_AF-A0A0B7C2W7-F1
#
_entry.id   AF-A0A0B7C2W7-F1
#
_cell.length_a   1.000
_cell.length_b   1.000
_cell.length_c   1.000
_cell.angle_alpha   90.00
_cell.angle_beta   90.00
_cell.angle_gamma   90.00
#
_symmetry.space_group_name_H-M   'P 1'
#
loop_
_entity.id
_entity.type
_entity.pdbx_description
1 polymer ?
#
loop_
_entity_poly.entity_id
_entity_poly.type
_entity_poly.pdbx_seq_one_letter_code
_entity_poly.pdbx_strand_id
1 'polypeptide(L)'
;VGNGFSCIPVGECLCFGDTHCRTYDGTWLHVQGEKRYVLAQDGCQLGHPQTFRIEIQTSKKGSTRPGNYSYIEYLVVHIFQKVIRLDQNGRIIIDGSVVRSFKSNYLTIT
;
A
#
# COMPACT_ATOMS: atom_id res chain seq x y z
N VAL A 1 7.25 -16.34 10.09
CA VAL A 1 6.34 -17.03 11.05
C VAL A 1 6.80 -18.48 11.15
N GLY A 2 6.78 -19.12 12.31
CA GLY A 2 7.35 -20.48 12.45
C GLY A 2 6.80 -21.23 13.66
N ASN A 3 6.92 -22.56 13.63
CA ASN A 3 6.44 -23.48 14.68
C ASN A 3 7.57 -24.04 15.56
N GLY A 4 8.75 -23.40 15.57
CA GLY A 4 9.92 -23.85 16.33
C GLY A 4 10.76 -24.94 15.64
N PHE A 5 10.26 -25.56 14.57
CA PHE A 5 11.01 -26.54 13.75
C PHE A 5 11.21 -26.08 12.30
N SER A 6 10.38 -25.16 11.82
CA SER A 6 10.41 -24.59 10.48
C SER A 6 10.18 -23.08 10.53
N CYS A 7 11.01 -22.35 9.78
CA CYS A 7 10.83 -20.93 9.52
C CYS A 7 10.18 -20.77 8.14
N ILE A 8 8.96 -20.25 8.12
CA ILE A 8 8.31 -19.82 6.88
C ILE A 8 8.70 -18.34 6.68
N PRO A 9 9.47 -18.01 5.61
CA PRO A 9 9.81 -16.63 5.31
C PRO A 9 8.55 -15.84 5.01
N VAL A 10 8.51 -14.60 5.51
CA VAL A 10 7.42 -13.67 5.22
C VAL A 10 7.66 -13.10 3.83
N GLY A 11 6.65 -13.13 2.97
CA GLY A 11 6.69 -12.42 1.69
C GLY A 11 6.54 -10.92 1.93
N GLU A 12 7.40 -10.12 1.30
CA GLU A 12 7.38 -8.67 1.42
C GLU A 12 7.04 -8.03 0.07
N CYS A 13 6.04 -7.15 0.05
CA CYS A 13 5.70 -6.32 -1.10
C CYS A 13 5.98 -4.85 -0.73
N LEU A 14 6.66 -4.13 -1.61
CA LEU A 14 7.17 -2.78 -1.36
C LEU A 14 6.78 -1.87 -2.51
N CYS A 15 6.31 -0.66 -2.23
CA CYS A 15 6.12 0.37 -3.25
C CYS A 15 6.62 1.72 -2.73
N PHE A 16 7.48 2.40 -3.51
CA PHE A 16 8.16 3.62 -3.07
C PHE A 16 8.57 4.52 -4.24
N GLY A 17 9.03 5.74 -3.91
CA GLY A 17 9.59 6.69 -4.88
C GLY A 17 8.59 7.10 -5.96
N ASP A 18 9.06 7.20 -7.20
CA ASP A 18 8.26 7.42 -8.40
C ASP A 18 7.53 6.15 -8.88
N THR A 19 6.87 5.51 -7.91
CA THR A 19 6.03 4.31 -8.02
C THR A 19 6.76 3.08 -8.55
N HIS A 20 7.92 2.81 -7.96
CA HIS A 20 8.61 1.53 -8.06
C HIS A 20 8.01 0.54 -7.07
N CYS A 21 7.48 -0.56 -7.57
CA CYS A 21 6.92 -1.63 -6.76
C CYS A 21 7.74 -2.92 -6.90
N ARG A 22 7.91 -3.65 -5.81
CA ARG A 22 8.48 -4.99 -5.77
C ARG A 22 7.43 -5.93 -5.19
N THR A 23 7.05 -6.94 -5.96
CA THR A 23 6.04 -7.94 -5.58
C THR A 23 6.57 -8.93 -4.54
N TYR A 24 5.67 -9.75 -3.97
CA TYR A 24 6.02 -10.76 -2.96
C TYR A 24 7.04 -11.80 -3.42
N ASP A 25 7.09 -12.11 -4.71
CA ASP A 25 8.06 -13.00 -5.35
C ASP A 25 9.32 -12.26 -5.85
N GLY A 26 9.42 -10.95 -5.57
CA GLY A 26 10.61 -10.14 -5.83
C GLY A 26 10.65 -9.46 -7.21
N THR A 27 9.60 -9.57 -8.02
CA THR A 27 9.50 -8.94 -9.35
C THR A 27 9.31 -7.43 -9.26
N TRP A 28 10.03 -6.68 -10.11
CA TRP A 28 9.90 -5.23 -10.20
C TRP A 28 8.77 -4.82 -11.16
N LEU A 29 7.95 -3.88 -10.71
CA LEU A 29 6.88 -3.25 -11.48
C LEU A 29 7.08 -1.73 -11.45
N HIS A 30 6.94 -1.10 -12.63
CA HIS A 30 7.02 0.35 -12.80
C HIS A 30 5.66 0.86 -13.25
N VAL A 31 4.91 1.46 -12.33
CA VAL A 31 3.58 2.02 -12.62
C VAL A 31 3.69 3.53 -12.78
N GLN A 32 3.12 4.08 -13.86
CA GLN A 32 3.24 5.50 -14.20
C GLN A 32 1.87 6.06 -14.59
N GLY A 33 1.68 7.35 -14.31
CA GLY A 33 0.48 8.12 -14.57
C GLY A 33 -0.39 8.32 -13.33
N GLU A 34 -1.55 8.93 -13.57
CA GLU A 34 -2.58 9.13 -12.56
C GLU A 34 -3.57 7.97 -12.65
N LYS A 35 -3.49 7.05 -11.70
CA LYS A 35 -4.24 5.79 -11.68
C LYS A 35 -4.45 5.33 -10.24
N ARG A 36 -5.33 4.35 -10.08
CA ARG A 36 -5.52 3.61 -8.84
C ARG A 36 -5.15 2.14 -9.09
N TYR A 37 -4.38 1.56 -8.17
CA TYR A 37 -3.95 0.17 -8.25
C TYR A 37 -4.22 -0.55 -6.93
N VAL A 38 -4.57 -1.83 -7.02
CA VAL A 38 -4.60 -2.73 -5.86
C VAL A 38 -3.22 -3.34 -5.70
N LEU A 39 -2.56 -3.09 -4.56
CA LEU A 39 -1.26 -3.68 -4.26
C LEU A 39 -1.38 -5.10 -3.74
N ALA A 40 -2.36 -5.34 -2.87
CA ALA A 40 -2.63 -6.64 -2.29
C ALA A 40 -4.10 -6.71 -1.85
N GLN A 41 -4.70 -7.86 -2.02
CA GLN A 41 -6.02 -8.18 -1.49
C GLN A 41 -6.14 -9.69 -1.33
N ASP A 42 -7.06 -10.13 -0.48
CA ASP A 42 -7.53 -11.51 -0.43
C ASP A 42 -8.91 -11.65 -1.09
N GLY A 43 -9.50 -12.84 -0.96
CA GLY A 43 -10.79 -13.16 -1.56
C GLY A 43 -10.79 -13.25 -3.09
N CYS A 44 -9.62 -13.45 -3.70
CA CYS A 44 -9.49 -13.61 -5.15
C CYS A 44 -10.02 -14.97 -5.67
N GLN A 45 -10.23 -15.94 -4.77
CA GLN A 45 -10.74 -17.26 -5.10
C GLN A 45 -12.23 -17.35 -4.78
N LEU A 46 -12.97 -18.11 -5.60
CA LEU A 46 -14.40 -18.28 -5.45
C LEU A 46 -14.73 -18.92 -4.10
N GLY A 47 -15.67 -18.33 -3.35
CA GLY A 47 -16.04 -18.78 -2.00
C GLY A 47 -15.17 -18.24 -0.86
N HIS A 48 -14.12 -17.47 -1.15
CA HIS A 48 -13.31 -16.79 -0.13
C HIS A 48 -13.73 -15.32 -0.04
N PRO A 49 -14.38 -14.87 1.04
CA PRO A 49 -14.72 -13.46 1.22
C PRO A 49 -13.44 -12.62 1.36
N GLN A 50 -13.46 -11.41 0.80
CA GLN A 50 -12.39 -10.43 0.98
C GLN A 50 -12.41 -9.90 2.41
N THR A 51 -11.29 -10.03 3.13
CA THR A 51 -11.08 -9.49 4.48
C THR A 51 -10.21 -8.24 4.47
N PHE A 52 -9.35 -8.09 3.45
CA PHE A 52 -8.54 -6.89 3.27
C PHE A 52 -8.31 -6.52 1.80
N ARG A 53 -8.07 -5.23 1.56
CA ARG A 53 -7.67 -4.68 0.26
C ARG A 53 -6.82 -3.44 0.48
N ILE A 54 -5.65 -3.41 -0.15
CA ILE A 54 -4.71 -2.30 -0.08
C ILE A 54 -4.63 -1.67 -1.47
N GLU A 55 -4.95 -0.39 -1.56
CA GLU A 55 -4.92 0.37 -2.80
C GLU A 55 -3.96 1.55 -2.70
N ILE A 56 -3.28 1.87 -3.80
CA ILE A 56 -2.55 3.12 -3.95
C ILE A 56 -3.21 4.00 -5.00
N GLN A 57 -3.25 5.30 -4.72
CA GLN A 57 -3.52 6.32 -5.71
C GLN A 57 -2.20 6.93 -6.14
N THR A 58 -1.95 6.92 -7.44
CA THR A 58 -0.82 7.63 -8.05
C THR A 58 -1.31 8.93 -8.66
N SER A 59 -0.48 9.97 -8.58
CA SER A 59 -0.72 11.26 -9.21
C SER A 59 0.52 11.68 -10.00
N LYS A 60 0.34 12.55 -10.99
CA LYS A 60 1.44 13.14 -11.75
C LYS A 60 1.89 14.42 -11.06
N LYS A 61 3.20 14.59 -10.90
CA LYS A 61 3.76 15.87 -10.47
C LYS A 61 4.40 16.57 -11.67
N GLY A 62 3.90 17.75 -11.98
CA GLY A 62 4.56 18.65 -12.92
C GLY A 62 5.94 19.02 -12.38
N SER A 63 6.96 18.91 -13.23
CA SER A 63 8.35 19.24 -12.89
C SER A 63 8.82 20.39 -13.77
N THR A 64 9.59 21.31 -13.19
CA THR A 64 10.33 22.35 -13.95
C THR A 64 11.60 21.79 -14.62
N ARG A 65 12.02 20.56 -14.25
CA ARG A 65 13.06 19.79 -14.96
C ARG A 65 12.43 18.91 -16.05
N PRO A 66 13.17 18.51 -17.10
CA PRO A 66 12.64 17.62 -18.12
C PRO A 66 12.24 16.29 -17.48
N GLY A 67 10.94 15.97 -17.50
CA GLY A 67 10.41 14.71 -16.98
C GLY A 67 9.24 14.92 -16.03
N ASN A 68 8.05 14.53 -16.49
CA ASN A 68 6.92 14.29 -15.60
C ASN A 68 7.17 12.96 -14.87
N TYR A 69 6.98 12.93 -13.55
CA TYR A 69 7.03 11.69 -12.77
C TYR A 69 5.72 11.48 -12.02
N SER A 70 5.47 10.23 -11.69
CA SER A 70 4.32 9.82 -10.89
C SER A 70 4.77 9.57 -9.46
N TYR A 71 3.91 9.79 -8.49
CA TYR A 71 4.19 9.47 -7.10
C TYR A 71 2.94 8.90 -6.44
N ILE A 72 3.12 8.15 -5.36
CA ILE A 72 2.02 7.66 -4.54
C ILE A 72 1.47 8.85 -3.75
N GLU A 73 0.28 9.32 -4.12
CA GLU A 73 -0.38 10.43 -3.43
C GLU A 73 -0.90 10.00 -2.06
N TYR A 74 -1.51 8.82 -2.00
CA TYR A 74 -1.98 8.20 -0.77
C TYR A 74 -2.20 6.70 -0.96
N LEU A 75 -2.27 5.99 0.16
CA LEU A 75 -2.63 4.58 0.24
C LEU A 75 -3.91 4.42 1.06
N VAL A 76 -4.78 3.49 0.68
CA VAL A 76 -5.98 3.12 1.41
C VAL A 76 -5.93 1.64 1.77
N VAL A 77 -6.10 1.34 3.05
CA VAL A 77 -6.26 -0.01 3.60
C VAL A 77 -7.72 -0.18 3.97
N HIS A 78 -8.37 -1.11 3.30
CA HIS A 78 -9.62 -1.70 3.75
C HIS A 78 -9.26 -2.95 4.54
N ILE A 79 -9.68 -3.02 5.80
CA ILE A 79 -9.50 -4.21 6.62
C ILE A 79 -10.73 -4.40 7.51
N PHE A 80 -11.41 -5.52 7.34
CA PHE A 80 -12.72 -5.77 7.93
C PHE A 80 -13.68 -4.58 7.70
N GLN A 81 -14.09 -3.90 8.78
CA GLN A 81 -15.01 -2.76 8.75
C GLN A 81 -14.29 -1.41 8.89
N LYS A 82 -12.96 -1.39 8.69
CA LYS A 82 -12.13 -0.20 8.83
C LYS A 82 -11.58 0.26 7.49
N VAL A 83 -11.56 1.57 7.31
CA VAL A 83 -10.91 2.24 6.17
C VAL A 83 -9.84 3.17 6.72
N ILE A 84 -8.58 2.83 6.46
CA ILE A 84 -7.41 3.61 6.89
C ILE A 84 -6.76 4.19 5.65
N ARG A 85 -6.70 5.53 5.57
CA ARG A 85 -6.00 6.24 4.52
C ARG A 85 -4.73 6.88 5.08
N LEU A 86 -3.62 6.60 4.40
CA LEU A 86 -2.30 7.15 4.67
C LEU A 86 -1.96 8.14 3.56
N ASP A 87 -1.95 9.42 3.90
CA ASP A 87 -1.53 10.50 3.01
C ASP A 87 -0.03 10.80 3.17
N GLN A 88 0.51 11.55 2.22
CA GLN A 88 1.82 12.19 2.35
C GLN A 88 1.93 13.02 3.65
N ASN A 89 3.16 13.22 4.10
CA ASN A 89 3.48 13.97 5.34
C ASN A 89 2.89 13.37 6.63
N GLY A 90 2.60 12.06 6.62
CA GLY A 90 2.18 11.33 7.83
C GLY A 90 0.74 11.63 8.28
N ARG A 91 -0.10 12.23 7.42
CA ARG A 91 -1.52 12.43 7.74
C ARG A 91 -2.25 11.09 7.62
N ILE A 92 -2.93 10.70 8.70
CA ILE A 92 -3.70 9.44 8.77
C ILE A 92 -5.17 9.77 8.97
N ILE A 93 -6.02 9.09 8.20
CA ILE A 93 -7.48 9.21 8.27
C ILE A 93 -8.04 7.82 8.51
N ILE A 94 -8.81 7.65 9.59
CA ILE A 94 -9.48 6.39 9.93
C ILE A 94 -10.98 6.64 9.90
N ASP A 95 -11.71 5.88 9.09
CA ASP A 95 -13.17 5.99 8.93
C ASP A 95 -13.61 7.45 8.67
N GLY A 96 -12.84 8.18 7.86
CA GLY A 96 -13.09 9.59 7.51
C GLY A 96 -12.59 10.62 8.53
N SER A 97 -12.13 10.20 9.70
CA SER A 97 -11.64 11.10 10.77
C SER A 97 -10.12 11.20 10.78
N VAL A 98 -9.58 12.43 10.80
CA VAL A 98 -8.13 12.67 10.89
C VAL A 98 -7.61 12.29 12.28
N VAL A 99 -6.60 11.43 12.33
CA VAL A 99 -5.89 11.07 13.56
C VAL A 99 -4.78 12.10 13.81
N ARG A 100 -4.85 12.81 14.94
CA ARG A 100 -3.91 13.90 15.27
C ARG A 100 -2.57 13.44 15.84
N SER A 101 -2.50 12.19 16.30
CA SER A 101 -1.26 11.60 16.82
C SER A 101 -1.17 10.14 16.43
N PHE A 102 -0.17 9.80 15.63
CA PHE A 102 0.23 8.42 15.36
C PHE A 102 1.75 8.40 15.32
N LYS A 103 2.38 7.65 16.23
CA LYS A 103 3.82 7.41 16.21
C LYS A 103 4.03 5.95 15.88
N SER A 104 4.39 5.66 14.63
CA SER A 104 4.97 4.39 14.26
C SER A 104 5.88 4.56 13.05
N ASN A 105 6.97 3.81 13.03
CA ASN A 105 7.84 3.71 11.86
C ASN A 105 7.29 2.72 10.81
N TYR A 106 6.29 1.91 11.20
CA TYR A 106 5.67 0.88 10.36
C TYR A 106 4.18 0.74 10.68
N LEU A 107 3.33 0.56 9.66
CA LEU A 107 1.99 0.05 9.84
C LEU A 107 2.02 -1.46 9.54
N THR A 108 2.03 -2.28 10.59
CA THR A 108 1.90 -3.73 10.43
C THR A 108 0.44 -4.11 10.44
N ILE A 109 -0.03 -4.71 9.35
CA ILE A 109 -1.36 -5.29 9.23
C ILE A 109 -1.15 -6.81 9.32
N THR A 110 -1.48 -7.40 10.47
CA THR A 110 -1.45 -8.85 10.71
C THR A 110 -2.81 -9.47 10.51
#